data_AF-A0A9E0FW03-F1
#
_entry.id   AF-A0A9E0FW03-F1
#
_cell.length_a   1.000
_cell.length_b   1.000
_cell.length_c   1.000
_cell.angle_alpha   90.00
_cell.angle_beta   90.00
_cell.angle_gamma   90.00
#
_symmetry.space_group_name_H-M   'P 1'
#
loop_
_entity.id
_entity.type
_entity.pdbx_description
1 polymer ?
#
loop_
_entity_poly.entity_id
_entity_poly.type
_entity_poly.pdbx_seq_one_letter_code
_entity_poly.pdbx_strand_id
1 'polypeptide(L)'
;MKSVNLGRMIRLAGEVFSARTDPDQLDVDEAVIERLQSLHPATLSEHVEGDGPVVWILLIPTTRETMDLFFDHKIGERELLDRTHPGEHVDALYLCSALVLPEFRGKGLAQQVSLAAIRAIRRDHAIRWLYVWPFSEGGDVLAKRIAEVVGLKLYVRKNPRVSTESA
;
A
#
# COMPACT_ATOMS: atom_id res chain seq x y z
N MET A 1 8.88 17.35 -22.44
CA MET A 1 9.12 15.94 -22.82
C MET A 1 8.18 15.10 -21.96
N LYS A 2 7.30 14.25 -22.55
CA LYS A 2 6.43 13.38 -21.75
C LYS A 2 7.30 12.30 -21.10
N SER A 3 7.21 12.15 -19.79
CA SER A 3 7.90 11.10 -19.03
C SER A 3 7.49 9.71 -19.54
N VAL A 4 8.42 8.95 -20.10
CA VAL A 4 8.17 7.58 -20.59
C VAL A 4 7.83 6.68 -19.41
N ASN A 5 8.60 6.76 -18.32
CA ASN A 5 8.36 5.96 -17.13
C ASN A 5 7.02 6.28 -16.46
N LEU A 6 6.56 7.53 -16.43
CA LEU A 6 5.22 7.88 -15.93
C LEU A 6 4.12 7.17 -16.72
N GLY A 7 4.17 7.22 -18.06
CA GLY A 7 3.18 6.53 -18.89
C GLY A 7 3.16 5.01 -18.67
N ARG A 8 4.33 4.42 -18.40
CA ARG A 8 4.48 3.00 -18.09
C ARG A 8 3.95 2.66 -16.70
N MET A 9 4.17 3.51 -15.71
CA MET A 9 3.63 3.34 -14.35
C MET A 9 2.11 3.45 -14.34
N ILE A 10 1.54 4.42 -15.06
CA ILE A 10 0.07 4.54 -15.20
C ILE A 10 -0.52 3.28 -15.82
N ARG A 11 0.12 2.73 -16.87
CA ARG A 11 -0.32 1.47 -17.48
C ARG A 11 -0.23 0.29 -16.50
N LEU A 12 0.89 0.16 -15.78
CA LEU A 12 1.06 -0.89 -14.77
C LEU A 12 0.03 -0.79 -13.66
N ALA A 13 -0.27 0.43 -13.19
CA ALA A 13 -1.32 0.68 -12.22
C ALA A 13 -2.68 0.23 -12.79
N GLY A 14 -3.02 0.63 -14.02
CA GLY A 14 -4.21 0.16 -14.71
C GLY A 14 -4.28 -1.37 -14.82
N GLU A 15 -3.20 -2.06 -15.16
CA GLU A 15 -3.19 -3.52 -15.22
C GLU A 15 -3.44 -4.17 -13.85
N VAL A 16 -2.84 -3.64 -12.79
CA VAL A 16 -2.98 -4.17 -11.42
C VAL A 16 -4.34 -3.83 -10.80
N PHE A 17 -4.88 -2.64 -11.08
CA PHE A 17 -6.15 -2.16 -10.52
C PHE A 17 -7.36 -2.48 -11.41
N SER A 18 -7.23 -2.66 -12.72
CA SER A 18 -8.33 -3.12 -13.58
C SER A 18 -8.52 -4.63 -13.55
N ALA A 19 -7.49 -5.40 -13.14
CA ALA A 19 -7.66 -6.83 -12.83
C ALA A 19 -8.50 -7.07 -11.55
N ARG A 20 -8.76 -6.01 -10.77
CA ARG A 20 -9.59 -6.02 -9.58
C ARG A 20 -11.04 -5.74 -9.99
N THR A 21 -11.85 -6.79 -10.09
CA THR A 21 -13.29 -6.67 -10.38
C THR A 21 -14.14 -6.46 -9.12
N ASP A 22 -13.51 -6.18 -7.98
CA ASP A 22 -14.17 -6.05 -6.68
C ASP A 22 -14.52 -4.58 -6.41
N PRO A 23 -15.82 -4.21 -6.34
CA PRO A 23 -16.24 -2.83 -6.10
C PRO A 23 -15.79 -2.27 -4.74
N ASP A 24 -15.34 -3.14 -3.82
CA ASP A 24 -14.83 -2.74 -2.51
C ASP A 24 -13.33 -2.41 -2.51
N GLN A 25 -12.64 -2.55 -3.64
CA GLN A 25 -11.23 -2.17 -3.80
C GLN A 25 -11.07 -0.69 -4.14
N LEU A 26 -10.00 -0.07 -3.62
CA LEU A 26 -9.74 1.35 -3.81
C LEU A 26 -9.31 1.62 -5.26
N ASP A 27 -10.09 2.42 -5.99
CA ASP A 27 -9.67 3.00 -7.26
C ASP A 27 -8.88 4.29 -6.98
N VAL A 28 -7.63 4.35 -7.43
CA VAL A 28 -6.73 5.46 -7.09
C VAL A 28 -6.88 6.56 -8.13
N ASP A 29 -7.89 7.40 -7.93
CA ASP A 29 -8.14 8.62 -8.70
C ASP A 29 -7.58 9.88 -8.00
N GLU A 30 -7.84 11.05 -8.59
CA GLU A 30 -7.39 12.34 -8.04
C GLU A 30 -7.97 12.62 -6.64
N ALA A 31 -9.24 12.30 -6.39
CA ALA A 31 -9.87 12.50 -5.10
C ALA A 31 -9.26 11.59 -4.02
N VAL A 32 -8.93 10.34 -4.37
CA VAL A 32 -8.22 9.42 -3.48
C VAL A 32 -6.80 9.89 -3.22
N ILE A 33 -6.10 10.42 -4.23
CA ILE A 33 -4.76 11.00 -4.05
C ILE A 33 -4.81 12.18 -3.07
N GLU A 34 -5.74 13.12 -3.26
CA GLU A 34 -5.93 14.25 -2.34
C GLU A 34 -6.27 13.77 -0.93
N ARG A 35 -7.15 12.78 -0.82
CA ARG A 35 -7.52 12.18 0.47
C ARG A 35 -6.32 11.57 1.17
N LEU A 36 -5.51 10.78 0.48
CA LEU A 36 -4.29 10.18 1.02
C LEU A 36 -3.28 11.24 1.47
N GLN A 37 -3.08 12.29 0.67
CA GLN A 37 -2.17 13.39 1.01
C GLN A 37 -2.67 14.19 2.22
N SER A 38 -3.98 14.31 2.41
CA SER A 38 -4.57 14.95 3.59
C SER A 38 -4.31 14.17 4.89
N LEU A 39 -4.11 12.85 4.81
CA LEU A 39 -3.77 12.02 5.97
C LEU A 39 -2.31 12.20 6.37
N HIS A 40 -1.40 12.09 5.40
CA HIS A 40 0.03 12.28 5.60
C HIS A 40 0.74 12.43 4.23
N PRO A 41 1.75 13.31 4.06
CA PRO A 41 2.44 13.49 2.77
C PRO A 41 3.22 12.27 2.26
N ALA A 42 3.38 11.24 3.09
CA ALA A 42 4.10 10.00 2.76
C ALA A 42 3.17 8.79 2.54
N THR A 43 1.86 9.01 2.44
CA THR A 43 0.90 7.98 2.00
C THR A 43 1.08 7.58 0.55
N LEU A 44 1.59 8.50 -0.28
CA LEU A 44 1.99 8.25 -1.65
C LEU A 44 3.48 8.58 -1.77
N SER A 45 4.29 7.62 -2.18
CA SER A 45 5.74 7.79 -2.29
C SER A 45 6.27 7.13 -3.54
N GLU A 46 7.29 7.73 -4.13
CA GLU A 46 7.86 7.27 -5.39
C GLU A 46 9.38 7.21 -5.36
N HIS A 47 9.92 6.38 -6.26
CA HIS A 47 11.32 6.44 -6.65
C HIS A 47 11.39 6.76 -8.14
N VAL A 48 12.16 7.78 -8.48
CA VAL A 48 12.33 8.26 -9.86
C VAL A 48 13.70 7.82 -10.37
N GLU A 49 13.70 7.20 -11.55
CA GLU A 49 14.93 6.86 -12.28
C GLU A 49 14.82 7.42 -13.70
N GLY A 50 15.82 8.19 -14.11
CA GLY A 50 15.84 8.82 -15.42
C GLY A 50 14.68 9.80 -15.62
N ASP A 51 13.75 9.44 -16.50
CA ASP A 51 12.71 10.36 -16.96
C ASP A 51 11.36 10.23 -16.23
N GLY A 52 11.25 9.43 -15.16
CA GLY A 52 10.00 9.32 -14.39
C GLY A 52 10.01 8.24 -13.29
N PRO A 53 8.85 8.05 -12.63
CA PRO A 53 8.73 7.11 -11.53
C PRO A 53 8.89 5.67 -12.01
N VAL A 54 9.61 4.88 -11.23
CA VAL A 54 9.78 3.43 -11.46
C VAL A 54 9.30 2.59 -10.29
N VAL A 55 8.99 3.24 -9.16
CA VAL A 55 8.33 2.68 -7.99
C VAL A 55 7.22 3.62 -7.53
N TRP A 56 6.06 3.07 -7.20
CA TRP A 56 5.02 3.73 -6.42
C TRP A 56 4.65 2.89 -5.21
N ILE A 57 4.62 3.51 -4.04
CA ILE A 57 4.18 2.92 -2.78
C ILE A 57 2.97 3.70 -2.28
N LEU A 58 1.91 2.97 -1.92
CA LEU A 58 0.72 3.51 -1.27
C LEU A 58 0.60 2.92 0.14
N LEU A 59 0.57 3.81 1.12
CA LEU A 59 0.38 3.53 2.54
C LEU A 59 -0.85 4.27 3.06
N ILE A 60 -1.67 3.60 3.87
CA ILE A 60 -2.81 4.21 4.55
C ILE A 60 -2.59 4.08 6.07
N PRO A 61 -2.20 5.16 6.77
CA PRO A 61 -2.18 5.15 8.22
C PRO A 61 -3.62 5.12 8.73
N THR A 62 -3.92 4.30 9.73
CA THR A 62 -5.28 4.15 10.26
C THR A 62 -5.25 3.56 11.67
N THR A 63 -6.42 3.26 12.25
CA THR A 63 -6.52 2.65 13.58
C THR A 63 -6.56 1.13 13.48
N ARG A 64 -6.13 0.47 14.57
CA ARG A 64 -6.32 -0.98 14.74
C ARG A 64 -7.77 -1.40 14.53
N GLU A 65 -8.71 -0.63 15.06
CA GLU A 65 -10.15 -0.91 14.98
C GLU A 65 -10.64 -0.93 13.52
N THR A 66 -10.29 0.08 12.73
CA THR A 66 -10.65 0.14 11.30
C THR A 66 -10.04 -1.03 10.54
N MET A 67 -8.78 -1.40 10.84
CA MET A 67 -8.15 -2.55 10.20
C MET A 67 -8.82 -3.88 10.56
N ASP A 68 -9.27 -4.05 11.80
CA ASP A 68 -9.95 -5.28 12.24
C ASP A 68 -11.30 -5.43 11.51
N LEU A 69 -12.04 -4.32 11.30
CA LEU A 69 -13.25 -4.34 10.46
C LEU A 69 -12.95 -4.76 9.01
N PHE A 70 -11.87 -4.24 8.43
CA PHE A 70 -11.45 -4.59 7.07
C PHE A 70 -11.03 -6.05 6.94
N PHE A 71 -10.27 -6.55 7.93
CA PHE A 71 -9.82 -7.95 7.99
C PHE A 71 -10.97 -8.93 8.22
N ASP A 72 -11.99 -8.52 8.99
CA ASP A 72 -13.21 -9.27 9.22
C ASP A 72 -14.21 -9.20 8.05
N HIS A 73 -13.85 -8.56 6.93
CA HIS A 73 -14.72 -8.34 5.77
C HIS A 73 -16.00 -7.56 6.09
N LYS A 74 -15.99 -6.73 7.14
CA LYS A 74 -17.12 -5.86 7.52
C LYS A 74 -17.13 -4.56 6.72
N ILE A 75 -15.97 -4.13 6.22
CA ILE A 75 -15.79 -2.94 5.38
C ILE A 75 -14.82 -3.23 4.23
N GLY A 76 -14.91 -2.45 3.14
CA GLY A 76 -13.98 -2.46 2.00
C GLY A 76 -12.76 -1.54 2.17
N GLU A 77 -11.87 -1.50 1.18
CA GLU A 77 -10.71 -0.57 1.17
C GLU A 77 -11.17 0.89 1.08
N ARG A 78 -12.22 1.16 0.28
CA ARG A 78 -12.81 2.50 0.17
C ARG A 78 -13.31 3.01 1.51
N GLU A 79 -14.10 2.19 2.21
CA GLU A 79 -14.64 2.56 3.52
C GLU A 79 -13.55 2.66 4.61
N LEU A 80 -12.49 1.85 4.52
CA LEU A 80 -11.30 2.00 5.39
C LEU A 80 -10.66 3.38 5.24
N LEU A 81 -10.52 3.87 4.00
CA LEU A 81 -9.98 5.21 3.73
C LEU A 81 -10.93 6.31 4.23
N ASP A 82 -12.24 6.15 4.01
CA ASP A 82 -13.26 7.11 4.44
C ASP A 82 -13.27 7.28 5.96
N ARG A 83 -13.15 6.17 6.71
CA ARG A 83 -13.12 6.12 8.19
C ARG A 83 -11.83 6.63 8.81
N THR A 84 -10.79 6.87 8.02
CA THR A 84 -9.50 7.37 8.52
C THR A 84 -9.48 8.89 8.45
N HIS A 85 -9.33 9.59 9.57
CA HIS A 85 -9.41 11.05 9.58
C HIS A 85 -8.04 11.74 9.79
N PRO A 86 -7.76 12.87 9.11
CA PRO A 86 -6.57 13.67 9.37
C PRO A 86 -6.49 14.10 10.84
N GLY A 87 -5.29 14.02 11.43
CA GLY A 87 -5.05 14.40 12.83
C GLY A 87 -5.55 13.40 13.87
N GLU A 88 -6.13 12.28 13.45
CA GLU A 88 -6.49 11.19 14.36
C GLU A 88 -5.24 10.47 14.90
N HIS A 89 -5.35 9.94 16.13
CA HIS A 89 -4.35 9.05 16.69
C HIS A 89 -4.42 7.67 16.01
N VAL A 90 -3.65 7.52 14.95
CA VAL A 90 -3.50 6.26 14.22
C VAL A 90 -2.32 5.44 14.75
N ASP A 91 -2.50 4.13 14.82
CA ASP A 91 -1.54 3.17 15.37
C ASP A 91 -1.35 1.91 14.51
N ALA A 92 -2.04 1.84 13.38
CA ALA A 92 -1.90 0.84 12.35
C ALA A 92 -1.51 1.47 11.00
N LEU A 93 -0.88 0.68 10.16
CA LEU A 93 -0.50 1.10 8.81
C LEU A 93 -0.83 -0.01 7.83
N TYR A 94 -1.53 0.35 6.75
CA TYR A 94 -1.84 -0.56 5.66
C TYR A 94 -0.92 -0.28 4.47
N LEU A 95 -0.12 -1.26 4.06
CA LEU A 95 0.60 -1.23 2.79
C LEU A 95 -0.34 -1.75 1.69
N CYS A 96 -1.03 -0.79 1.08
CA CYS A 96 -2.11 -1.02 0.12
C CYS A 96 -1.57 -1.41 -1.27
N SER A 97 -0.50 -0.78 -1.72
CA SER A 97 0.12 -1.14 -2.99
C SER A 97 1.62 -0.86 -3.02
N ALA A 98 2.34 -1.68 -3.78
CA ALA A 98 3.73 -1.51 -4.11
C ALA A 98 3.92 -1.89 -5.59
N LEU A 99 3.99 -0.88 -6.45
CA LEU A 99 4.15 -1.02 -7.88
C LEU A 99 5.60 -0.77 -8.26
N VAL A 100 6.16 -1.65 -9.07
CA VAL A 100 7.54 -1.54 -9.57
C VAL A 100 7.56 -1.94 -11.04
N LEU A 101 8.12 -1.08 -11.89
CA LEU A 101 8.34 -1.41 -13.30
C LEU A 101 9.18 -2.70 -13.41
N PRO A 102 8.83 -3.63 -14.32
CA PRO A 102 9.43 -4.97 -14.36
C PRO A 102 10.97 -5.01 -14.31
N GLU A 103 11.64 -4.15 -15.07
CA GLU A 103 13.11 -4.07 -15.16
C GLU A 103 13.79 -3.44 -13.92
N PHE A 104 13.00 -2.89 -13.01
CA PHE A 104 13.46 -2.32 -11.73
C PHE A 104 13.15 -3.24 -10.53
N ARG A 105 12.48 -4.38 -10.76
CA ARG A 105 12.21 -5.40 -9.72
C ARG A 105 13.49 -6.09 -9.26
N GLY A 106 13.46 -6.64 -8.04
CA GLY A 106 14.60 -7.35 -7.45
C GLY A 106 15.77 -6.46 -7.01
N LYS A 107 15.70 -5.14 -7.22
CA LYS A 107 16.76 -4.18 -6.87
C LYS A 107 16.61 -3.55 -5.48
N GLY A 108 15.61 -3.99 -4.70
CA GLY A 108 15.34 -3.45 -3.35
C GLY A 108 14.71 -2.06 -3.30
N LEU A 109 14.40 -1.43 -4.45
CA LEU A 109 13.87 -0.07 -4.52
C LEU A 109 12.54 0.09 -3.76
N ALA A 110 11.58 -0.81 -3.96
CA ALA A 110 10.30 -0.77 -3.23
C ALA A 110 10.51 -0.84 -1.71
N GLN A 111 11.41 -1.70 -1.24
CA GLN A 111 11.74 -1.78 0.19
C GLN A 111 12.30 -0.44 0.69
N GLN A 112 13.22 0.18 -0.04
CA GLN A 112 13.80 1.47 0.35
C GLN A 112 12.74 2.56 0.46
N VAL A 113 11.87 2.69 -0.55
CA VAL A 113 10.78 3.69 -0.57
C VAL A 113 9.80 3.44 0.57
N SER A 114 9.35 2.19 0.75
CA SER A 114 8.42 1.85 1.84
C SER A 114 9.03 2.15 3.21
N LEU A 115 10.30 1.80 3.45
CA LEU A 115 10.95 2.09 4.72
C LEU A 115 11.07 3.59 4.99
N ALA A 116 11.39 4.39 3.99
CA ALA A 116 11.45 5.84 4.11
C ALA A 116 10.06 6.41 4.46
N ALA A 117 9.02 6.00 3.74
CA ALA A 117 7.65 6.45 3.96
C ALA A 117 7.12 6.03 5.35
N ILE A 118 7.35 4.78 5.77
CA ILE A 118 6.96 4.29 7.09
C ILE A 118 7.65 5.07 8.20
N ARG A 119 8.95 5.35 8.07
CA ARG A 119 9.69 6.16 9.04
C ARG A 119 9.19 7.60 9.08
N ALA A 120 8.76 8.15 7.96
CA ALA A 120 8.13 9.47 7.92
C ALA A 120 6.83 9.48 8.71
N ILE A 121 5.90 8.57 8.40
CA ILE A 121 4.60 8.43 9.10
C ILE A 121 4.81 8.20 10.61
N ARG A 122 5.82 7.41 10.99
CA ARG A 122 6.13 7.12 12.40
C ARG A 122 6.68 8.29 13.21
N ARG A 123 7.10 9.38 12.56
CA ARG A 123 7.48 10.61 13.29
C ARG A 123 6.26 11.31 13.87
N ASP A 124 5.12 11.18 13.20
CA ASP A 124 3.87 11.85 13.58
C ASP A 124 2.89 10.89 14.29
N HIS A 125 3.04 9.58 14.07
CA HIS A 125 2.10 8.57 14.57
C HIS A 125 2.78 7.38 15.26
N ALA A 126 2.14 6.86 16.31
CA ALA A 126 2.62 5.73 17.09
C ALA A 126 2.28 4.37 16.44
N ILE A 127 2.72 4.15 15.20
CA ILE A 127 2.42 2.92 14.45
C ILE A 127 3.04 1.69 15.12
N ARG A 128 2.21 0.69 15.40
CA ARG A 128 2.56 -0.60 16.03
C ARG A 128 2.30 -1.80 15.12
N TRP A 129 1.40 -1.66 14.17
CA TRP A 129 0.94 -2.75 13.31
C TRP A 129 1.10 -2.42 11.83
N LEU A 130 1.60 -3.39 11.07
CA LEU A 130 1.65 -3.33 9.61
C LEU A 130 0.66 -4.36 9.05
N TYR A 131 -0.15 -3.93 8.10
CA TYR A 131 -1.15 -4.75 7.44
C TYR A 131 -0.88 -4.79 5.94
N VAL A 132 -1.17 -5.94 5.33
CA VAL A 132 -1.06 -6.14 3.89
C VAL A 132 -2.16 -7.06 3.37
N TRP A 133 -2.50 -6.86 2.11
CA TRP A 133 -3.31 -7.79 1.32
C TRP A 133 -2.57 -8.09 0.00
N PRO A 134 -1.57 -8.99 0.03
CA PRO A 134 -0.72 -9.25 -1.12
C PRO A 134 -1.43 -10.11 -2.17
N PHE A 135 -1.21 -9.79 -3.44
CA PHE A 135 -1.67 -10.56 -4.61
C PHE A 135 -0.51 -11.21 -5.39
N SER A 136 0.70 -11.14 -4.84
CA SER A 136 1.90 -11.74 -5.44
C SER A 136 2.89 -12.17 -4.36
N GLU A 137 3.74 -13.14 -4.68
CA GLU A 137 4.85 -13.57 -3.83
C GLU A 137 5.81 -12.41 -3.52
N GLY A 138 6.12 -11.56 -4.51
CA GLY A 138 6.96 -10.38 -4.31
C GLY A 138 6.38 -9.39 -3.30
N GLY A 139 5.05 -9.22 -3.28
CA GLY A 139 4.37 -8.39 -2.28
C GLY A 139 4.45 -8.98 -0.87
N ASP A 140 4.28 -10.30 -0.73
CA ASP A 140 4.40 -11.00 0.56
C ASP A 140 5.83 -10.93 1.13
N VAL A 141 6.84 -11.19 0.30
CA VAL A 141 8.26 -11.09 0.67
C VAL A 141 8.61 -9.66 1.09
N LEU A 142 8.16 -8.66 0.32
CA LEU A 142 8.37 -7.25 0.65
C LEU A 142 7.77 -6.89 2.02
N ALA A 143 6.53 -7.30 2.27
CA ALA A 143 5.82 -7.02 3.52
C ALA A 143 6.54 -7.60 4.75
N LYS A 144 6.96 -8.87 4.66
CA LYS A 144 7.72 -9.56 5.71
C LYS A 144 9.03 -8.83 6.00
N ARG A 145 9.77 -8.46 4.95
CA ARG A 145 11.05 -7.77 5.08
C ARG A 145 10.90 -6.39 5.70
N ILE A 146 9.89 -5.63 5.28
CA ILE A 146 9.58 -4.33 5.87
C ILE A 146 9.28 -4.50 7.37
N ALA A 147 8.35 -5.38 7.72
CA ALA A 147 7.93 -5.61 9.11
C ALA A 147 9.10 -5.95 10.02
N GLU A 148 9.98 -6.85 9.57
CA GLU A 148 11.23 -7.22 10.26
C GLU A 148 12.12 -6.00 10.52
N VAL A 149 12.38 -5.20 9.47
CA VAL A 149 13.29 -4.04 9.56
C VAL A 149 12.74 -2.92 10.44
N VAL A 150 11.43 -2.66 10.42
CA VAL A 150 10.82 -1.59 11.25
C VAL A 150 10.33 -2.05 12.61
N GLY A 151 10.40 -3.35 12.90
CA GLY A 151 9.92 -3.94 14.15
C GLY A 151 8.40 -3.83 14.33
N LEU A 152 7.63 -3.88 13.25
CA LEU A 152 6.16 -3.84 13.30
C LEU A 152 5.59 -5.25 13.25
N LYS A 153 4.51 -5.49 14.00
CA LYS A 153 3.79 -6.77 13.91
C LYS A 153 2.98 -6.81 12.61
N LEU A 154 3.30 -7.78 11.75
CA LEU A 154 2.69 -7.96 10.43
C LEU A 154 1.38 -8.77 10.51
N TYR A 155 0.36 -8.30 9.82
CA TYR A 155 -0.89 -9.02 9.55
C TYR A 155 -1.13 -9.12 8.05
N VAL A 156 -1.41 -10.32 7.58
CA VAL A 156 -1.64 -10.63 6.17
C VAL A 156 -3.09 -11.04 5.99
N ARG A 157 -3.85 -10.28 5.19
CA ARG A 157 -5.23 -10.61 4.84
C ARG A 157 -5.21 -11.76 3.86
N LYS A 158 -5.89 -12.86 4.19
CA LYS A 158 -6.08 -13.98 3.26
C LYS A 158 -7.24 -13.66 2.32
N ASN A 159 -7.09 -14.00 1.04
CA ASN A 159 -8.23 -13.96 0.13
C ASN A 159 -9.11 -15.20 0.43
N PRO A 160 -10.40 -15.04 0.77
CA PRO A 160 -11.28 -16.17 1.06
C PRO A 160 -11.39 -17.18 -0.09
N ARG A 161 -11.05 -16.78 -1.32
CA ARG A 161 -11.06 -17.65 -2.52
C ARG A 161 -9.81 -18.51 -2.73
N VAL A 162 -8.78 -18.40 -1.86
CA VAL A 162 -7.57 -19.24 -1.92
C VAL A 162 -7.52 -20.20 -0.72
N SER A 163 -8.70 -20.68 -0.32
CA SER A 163 -8.86 -21.69 0.72
C SER A 163 -9.66 -22.86 0.16
N THR A 164 -9.00 -23.66 -0.71
CA THR A 164 -9.14 -25.12 -0.84
C THR A 164 -8.35 -25.58 -2.05
N GLU A 165 -7.14 -26.11 -1.83
CA GLU A 165 -6.62 -27.31 -2.50
C GLU A 165 -5.35 -27.75 -1.76
N SER A 166 -5.58 -28.42 -0.63
CA SER A 166 -4.60 -29.29 0.01
C SER A 166 -5.42 -30.38 0.70
N ALA A 167 -5.82 -31.37 -0.10
CA ALA A 167 -6.19 -32.71 0.36
C ALA A 167 -5.15 -33.66 -0.21
#